data_AF-G9P023-F1
#
_entry.id   AF-G9P023-F1
#
_cell.length_a   1.000
_cell.length_b   1.000
_cell.length_c   1.000
_cell.angle_alpha   90.00
_cell.angle_beta   90.00
_cell.angle_gamma   90.00
#
_symmetry.space_group_name_H-M   'P 1'
#
loop_
_entity.id
_entity.type
_entity.pdbx_description
1 polymer ?
#
loop_
_entity_poly.entity_id
_entity_poly.type
_entity_poly.pdbx_seq_one_letter_code
_entity_poly.pdbx_strand_id
1 'polypeptide(L)'
;MLLFDDETFSRSRLYFWIIGCLNEFEISIEDNIKQWKLFRQARIDPRLERLGDILKSTEDLGLSDELNELHNIYTRGEEVRQGLEDLQSQFRAKLATVQTLRDGLFNASALIESRSSTRLGQNVKLLTYVSIVYLPLAFCAALWAVPDISNNDTRTPFIITTILVGCATYIVVFNLESIVDILGKSYTGYRSRLLESMSEEHDSYWQSLRERFEEFPPNNEQRKPSEWWIIRYQVQKWFRRAD
;
A
#
# COMPACT_ATOMS: atom_id res chain seq x y z
N MET A 1 -6.55 -24.12 6.88
CA MET A 1 -5.63 -22.98 6.87
C MET A 1 -5.38 -22.58 5.42
N LEU A 2 -6.27 -21.79 4.83
CA LEU A 2 -6.36 -21.55 3.37
C LEU A 2 -6.82 -20.10 3.11
N LEU A 3 -6.24 -19.14 3.83
CA LEU A 3 -6.63 -17.73 3.77
C LEU A 3 -5.69 -16.86 2.91
N PHE A 4 -4.71 -17.46 2.23
CA PHE A 4 -3.69 -16.71 1.49
C PHE A 4 -3.65 -17.09 0.01
N ASP A 5 -3.14 -16.16 -0.80
CA ASP A 5 -2.88 -16.36 -2.21
C ASP A 5 -1.58 -17.15 -2.39
N ASP A 6 -1.55 -18.01 -3.40
CA ASP A 6 -0.38 -18.84 -3.72
C ASP A 6 0.73 -17.97 -4.37
N GLU A 7 1.99 -18.42 -4.44
CA GLU A 7 3.11 -17.65 -5.05
C GLU A 7 2.83 -17.24 -6.51
N THR A 8 1.90 -17.94 -7.16
CA THR A 8 1.44 -17.69 -8.54
C THR A 8 0.27 -16.70 -8.65
N PHE A 9 -0.15 -16.08 -7.53
CA PHE A 9 -1.30 -15.17 -7.42
C PHE A 9 -2.63 -15.74 -7.98
N SER A 10 -2.75 -17.07 -7.97
CA SER A 10 -3.85 -17.78 -8.65
C SER A 10 -5.22 -17.41 -8.11
N ARG A 11 -5.37 -17.14 -6.81
CA ARG A 11 -6.65 -16.78 -6.19
C ARG A 11 -6.98 -15.31 -6.43
N SER A 12 -6.00 -14.42 -6.41
CA SER A 12 -6.23 -13.02 -6.79
C SER A 12 -6.71 -12.92 -8.25
N ARG A 13 -6.09 -13.66 -9.17
CA ARG A 13 -6.52 -13.73 -10.57
C ARG A 13 -7.93 -14.29 -10.72
N LEU A 14 -8.27 -15.32 -9.95
CA LEU A 14 -9.63 -15.88 -9.92
C LEU A 14 -10.64 -14.83 -9.43
N TYR A 15 -10.35 -14.10 -8.35
CA TYR A 15 -11.25 -13.04 -7.86
C TYR A 15 -11.42 -11.91 -8.87
N PHE A 16 -10.34 -11.47 -9.53
CA PHE A 16 -10.45 -10.47 -10.60
C PHE A 16 -11.30 -10.96 -11.76
N TRP A 17 -11.14 -12.22 -12.18
CA TRP A 17 -11.95 -12.81 -13.25
C TRP A 17 -13.42 -12.92 -12.85
N ILE A 18 -13.71 -13.42 -11.65
CA ILE A 18 -15.07 -13.53 -11.11
C ILE A 18 -15.74 -12.16 -11.05
N ILE A 19 -15.05 -11.13 -10.54
CA ILE A 19 -15.59 -9.77 -10.49
C ILE A 19 -15.87 -9.24 -11.90
N GLY A 20 -14.96 -9.46 -12.85
CA GLY A 20 -15.17 -9.08 -14.25
C GLY A 20 -16.41 -9.74 -14.85
N CYS A 21 -16.57 -11.05 -14.66
CA CYS A 21 -17.75 -11.77 -15.12
C CYS A 21 -19.04 -11.30 -14.45
N LEU A 22 -19.03 -11.09 -13.13
CA LEU A 22 -20.21 -10.61 -12.39
C LEU A 22 -20.63 -9.21 -12.84
N ASN A 23 -19.68 -8.31 -13.10
CA ASN A 23 -19.96 -6.97 -13.58
C ASN A 23 -20.55 -7.00 -15.00
N GLU A 24 -20.04 -7.87 -15.88
CA GLU A 24 -20.60 -8.06 -17.22
C GLU A 24 -22.03 -8.61 -17.17
N PHE A 25 -22.30 -9.56 -16.27
CA PHE A 25 -23.66 -10.08 -16.06
C PHE A 25 -24.60 -9.01 -15.51
N GLU A 26 -24.13 -8.15 -14.61
CA GLU A 26 -24.92 -7.03 -14.10
C GLU A 26 -25.34 -6.08 -15.24
N ILE A 27 -24.39 -5.68 -16.09
CA ILE A 27 -24.64 -4.83 -17.26
C ILE A 27 -25.62 -5.51 -18.22
N SER A 28 -25.43 -6.80 -18.49
CA SER A 28 -26.31 -7.56 -19.37
C SER A 28 -27.74 -7.65 -18.82
N ILE A 29 -27.91 -7.89 -17.52
CA ILE A 29 -29.24 -7.95 -16.89
C ILE A 29 -29.89 -6.56 -16.91
N GLU A 30 -29.15 -5.50 -16.61
CA GLU A 30 -29.65 -4.12 -16.66
C GLU A 30 -30.12 -3.73 -18.07
N ASP A 31 -29.33 -4.05 -19.09
CA ASP A 31 -29.70 -3.78 -20.48
C ASP A 31 -30.93 -4.59 -20.90
N ASN A 32 -31.03 -5.87 -20.53
CA ASN A 32 -32.22 -6.69 -20.79
C ASN A 32 -33.49 -6.10 -20.15
N ILE A 33 -33.42 -5.65 -18.89
CA ILE A 33 -34.55 -4.99 -18.21
C ILE A 33 -34.95 -3.71 -18.96
N LYS A 34 -33.96 -2.92 -19.39
CA LYS A 34 -34.19 -1.67 -20.13
C LYS A 34 -34.81 -1.93 -21.51
N GLN A 35 -34.29 -2.88 -22.26
CA GLN A 35 -34.82 -3.27 -23.57
C GLN A 35 -36.26 -3.77 -23.45
N TRP A 36 -36.56 -4.59 -22.44
CA TRP A 36 -37.92 -5.04 -22.16
C TRP A 36 -38.87 -3.87 -21.89
N LYS A 37 -38.45 -2.91 -21.05
CA LYS A 37 -39.24 -1.71 -20.74
C LYS A 37 -39.52 -0.87 -21.99
N LEU A 38 -38.51 -0.68 -22.86
CA LEU A 38 -38.66 0.07 -24.10
C LEU A 38 -39.58 -0.65 -25.10
N PHE A 39 -39.42 -1.97 -25.26
CA PHE A 39 -40.28 -2.79 -26.10
C PHE A 39 -41.74 -2.70 -25.64
N ARG A 40 -41.96 -2.80 -24.33
CA ARG A 40 -43.28 -2.70 -23.70
C ARG A 40 -43.96 -1.35 -24.02
N GLN A 41 -43.28 -0.25 -23.75
CA GLN A 41 -43.81 1.10 -24.01
C GLN A 41 -44.11 1.33 -25.49
N ALA A 42 -43.31 0.77 -26.39
CA ALA A 42 -43.47 0.98 -27.82
C ALA A 42 -44.54 0.09 -28.48
N ARG A 43 -44.83 -1.10 -27.93
CA ARG A 43 -45.64 -2.13 -28.60
C ARG A 43 -46.85 -2.60 -27.82
N ILE A 44 -46.75 -2.73 -26.50
CA ILE A 44 -47.79 -3.36 -25.67
C ILE A 44 -48.75 -2.30 -25.14
N ASP A 45 -48.22 -1.26 -24.50
CA ASP A 45 -49.03 -0.18 -23.91
C ASP A 45 -50.03 0.48 -24.90
N PRO A 46 -49.61 0.92 -26.11
CA PRO A 46 -50.53 1.53 -27.07
C PRO A 46 -51.55 0.54 -27.67
N ARG A 47 -51.24 -0.76 -27.68
CA ARG A 47 -52.16 -1.79 -28.17
C ARG A 47 -53.24 -2.10 -27.12
N LEU A 48 -52.84 -2.14 -25.85
CA LEU A 48 -53.75 -2.32 -24.70
C LEU A 48 -54.70 -1.14 -24.55
N GLU A 49 -54.20 0.10 -24.67
CA GLU A 49 -55.01 1.32 -24.59
C GLU A 49 -56.04 1.37 -25.72
N ARG A 50 -55.62 1.08 -26.97
CA ARG A 50 -56.51 1.01 -28.14
C ARG A 50 -57.62 -0.03 -27.97
N LEU A 51 -57.30 -1.24 -27.48
CA LEU A 51 -58.29 -2.30 -27.25
C LEU A 51 -59.27 -1.93 -26.13
N GLY A 52 -58.79 -1.31 -25.05
CA GLY A 52 -59.64 -0.83 -23.96
C GLY A 52 -60.65 0.23 -24.38
N ASP A 53 -60.25 1.15 -25.27
CA ASP A 53 -61.15 2.19 -25.80
C ASP A 53 -62.23 1.62 -26.74
N ILE A 54 -61.87 0.62 -27.56
CA ILE A 54 -62.83 -0.07 -28.45
C ILE A 54 -63.86 -0.85 -27.64
N LEU A 55 -63.44 -1.53 -26.56
CA LEU A 55 -64.31 -2.34 -25.71
C LEU A 55 -65.25 -1.48 -24.84
N LYS A 56 -64.83 -0.28 -24.41
CA LYS A 56 -65.76 0.71 -23.79
C LYS A 56 -66.84 1.19 -24.75
N SER A 57 -66.57 1.12 -26.05
CA SER A 57 -67.48 1.59 -27.10
C SER A 57 -68.38 0.47 -27.65
N THR A 58 -68.01 -0.80 -27.43
CA THR A 58 -68.70 -1.97 -28.02
C THR A 58 -68.83 -3.09 -26.98
N GLU A 59 -70.07 -3.46 -26.65
CA GLU A 59 -70.38 -4.54 -25.70
C GLU A 59 -70.32 -5.91 -26.42
N ASP A 60 -69.14 -6.24 -26.99
CA ASP A 60 -68.93 -7.44 -27.80
C ASP A 60 -68.16 -8.51 -27.01
N LEU A 61 -68.77 -9.68 -26.84
CA LEU A 61 -68.25 -10.81 -26.06
C LEU A 61 -66.93 -11.37 -26.61
N GLY A 62 -66.74 -11.35 -27.95
CA GLY A 62 -65.55 -11.88 -28.61
C GLY A 62 -64.27 -11.07 -28.36
N LEU A 63 -64.40 -9.75 -28.14
CA LEU A 63 -63.27 -8.86 -27.89
C LEU A 63 -62.78 -8.95 -26.42
N SER A 64 -63.63 -9.47 -25.52
CA SER A 64 -63.28 -9.64 -24.10
C SER A 64 -62.27 -10.77 -23.85
N ASP A 65 -62.33 -11.85 -24.65
CA ASP A 65 -61.39 -12.97 -24.54
C ASP A 65 -59.98 -12.60 -25.00
N GLU A 66 -59.83 -11.86 -26.12
CA GLU A 66 -58.53 -11.34 -26.57
C GLU A 66 -57.90 -10.39 -25.55
N LEU A 67 -58.72 -9.59 -24.85
CA LEU A 67 -58.26 -8.65 -23.84
C LEU A 67 -57.78 -9.39 -22.57
N ASN A 68 -58.48 -10.47 -22.18
CA ASN A 68 -58.05 -11.37 -21.11
C ASN A 68 -56.74 -12.09 -21.44
N GLU A 69 -56.57 -12.56 -22.68
CA GLU A 69 -55.32 -13.19 -23.14
C GLU A 69 -54.14 -12.20 -23.10
N LEU A 70 -54.35 -10.97 -23.57
CA LEU A 70 -53.34 -9.91 -23.52
C LEU A 70 -52.98 -9.52 -22.08
N HIS A 71 -53.97 -9.47 -21.18
CA HIS A 71 -53.76 -9.20 -19.76
C HIS A 71 -52.98 -10.32 -19.04
N ASN A 72 -53.21 -11.57 -19.43
CA ASN A 72 -52.44 -12.71 -18.91
C ASN A 72 -50.97 -12.65 -19.36
N ILE A 73 -50.73 -12.37 -20.65
CA ILE A 73 -49.36 -12.17 -21.18
C ILE A 73 -48.68 -10.99 -20.48
N TYR A 74 -49.41 -9.91 -20.22
CA TYR A 74 -48.92 -8.76 -19.47
C TYR A 74 -48.48 -9.14 -18.05
N THR A 75 -49.33 -9.85 -17.31
CA THR A 75 -49.06 -10.26 -15.93
C THR A 75 -47.82 -11.16 -15.87
N ARG A 76 -47.74 -12.12 -16.78
CA ARG A 76 -46.62 -13.06 -16.89
C ARG A 76 -45.30 -12.39 -17.28
N GLY A 77 -45.36 -11.33 -18.10
CA GLY A 77 -44.21 -10.50 -18.44
C GLY A 77 -43.70 -9.67 -17.25
N GLU A 78 -44.61 -9.18 -16.39
CA GLU A 78 -44.22 -8.47 -15.17
C GLU A 78 -43.64 -9.39 -14.10
N GLU A 79 -44.14 -10.63 -13.98
CA GLU A 79 -43.56 -11.65 -13.12
C GLU A 79 -42.11 -11.97 -13.52
N VAL A 80 -41.84 -12.13 -14.82
CA VAL A 80 -40.48 -12.38 -15.34
C VAL A 80 -39.58 -11.17 -15.08
N ARG A 81 -40.08 -9.94 -15.26
CA ARG A 81 -39.33 -8.71 -14.95
C ARG A 81 -38.97 -8.64 -13.47
N GLN A 82 -39.94 -8.88 -12.58
CA GLN A 82 -39.69 -8.91 -11.13
C GLN A 82 -38.68 -9.98 -10.75
N GLY A 83 -38.75 -11.17 -11.36
CA GLY A 83 -37.75 -12.22 -11.17
C GLY A 83 -36.34 -11.79 -11.61
N LEU A 84 -36.23 -11.05 -12.71
CA LEU A 84 -34.95 -10.51 -13.20
C LEU A 84 -34.39 -9.43 -12.27
N GLU A 85 -35.24 -8.57 -11.72
CA GLU A 85 -34.86 -7.53 -10.74
C GLU A 85 -34.40 -8.15 -9.41
N ASP A 86 -35.10 -9.18 -8.93
CA ASP A 86 -34.67 -9.93 -7.75
C ASP A 86 -33.32 -10.60 -8.01
N LEU A 87 -33.15 -11.27 -9.15
CA LEU A 87 -31.89 -11.88 -9.56
C LEU A 87 -30.76 -10.84 -9.62
N GLN A 88 -31.01 -9.66 -10.20
CA GLN A 88 -30.04 -8.55 -10.24
C GLN A 88 -29.62 -8.14 -8.82
N SER A 89 -30.58 -8.01 -7.90
CA SER A 89 -30.31 -7.65 -6.50
C SER A 89 -29.42 -8.70 -5.81
N GLN A 90 -29.68 -9.99 -6.07
CA GLN A 90 -28.88 -11.09 -5.56
C GLN A 90 -27.44 -11.05 -6.13
N PHE A 91 -27.28 -10.79 -7.43
CA PHE A 91 -25.97 -10.62 -8.05
C PHE A 91 -25.18 -9.46 -7.44
N ARG A 92 -25.81 -8.30 -7.23
CA ARG A 92 -25.17 -7.16 -6.56
C ARG A 92 -24.71 -7.49 -5.16
N ALA A 93 -25.53 -8.19 -4.37
CA ALA A 93 -25.16 -8.61 -3.02
C ALA A 93 -23.96 -9.57 -3.03
N LYS A 94 -23.93 -10.53 -3.98
CA LYS A 94 -22.79 -11.45 -4.15
C LYS A 94 -21.52 -10.71 -4.60
N LEU A 95 -21.64 -9.75 -5.52
CA LEU A 95 -20.53 -8.93 -5.99
C LEU A 95 -19.88 -8.15 -4.84
N ALA A 96 -20.68 -7.47 -4.02
CA ALA A 96 -20.19 -6.74 -2.84
C ALA A 96 -19.50 -7.68 -1.83
N THR A 97 -20.03 -8.88 -1.64
CA THR A 97 -19.42 -9.90 -0.77
C THR A 97 -18.06 -10.34 -1.30
N VAL A 98 -17.96 -10.63 -2.60
CA VAL A 98 -16.71 -11.03 -3.27
C VAL A 98 -15.66 -9.91 -3.23
N GLN A 99 -16.07 -8.65 -3.43
CA GLN A 99 -15.18 -7.50 -3.28
C GLN A 99 -14.62 -7.41 -1.85
N THR A 100 -15.48 -7.56 -0.84
CA THR A 100 -15.06 -7.52 0.57
C THR A 100 -14.07 -8.65 0.90
N LEU A 101 -14.32 -9.87 0.40
CA LEU A 101 -13.42 -11.01 0.55
C LEU A 101 -12.06 -10.78 -0.12
N ARG A 102 -12.06 -10.24 -1.34
CA ARG A 102 -10.85 -9.86 -2.07
C ARG A 102 -10.03 -8.84 -1.29
N ASP A 103 -10.68 -7.80 -0.78
CA ASP A 103 -10.00 -6.74 -0.02
C ASP A 103 -9.45 -7.29 1.30
N GLY A 104 -10.20 -8.15 1.99
CA GLY A 104 -9.74 -8.88 3.16
C GLY A 104 -8.50 -9.75 2.86
N LEU A 105 -8.51 -10.47 1.73
CA LEU A 105 -7.39 -11.29 1.28
C LEU A 105 -6.15 -10.43 0.98
N PHE A 106 -6.28 -9.34 0.23
CA PHE A 106 -5.14 -8.48 -0.10
C PHE A 106 -4.55 -7.82 1.13
N ASN A 107 -5.38 -7.33 2.04
CA ASN A 107 -4.91 -6.77 3.30
C ASN A 107 -4.15 -7.81 4.11
N ALA A 108 -4.64 -9.05 4.17
CA ALA A 108 -3.98 -10.14 4.88
C ALA A 108 -2.65 -10.56 4.20
N SER A 109 -2.62 -10.63 2.87
CA SER A 109 -1.40 -10.93 2.09
C SER A 109 -0.33 -9.85 2.29
N ALA A 110 -0.71 -8.56 2.22
CA ALA A 110 0.21 -7.45 2.45
C ALA A 110 0.80 -7.48 3.88
N LEU A 111 0.00 -7.84 4.88
CA LEU A 111 0.48 -8.04 6.25
C LEU A 111 1.49 -9.18 6.36
N ILE A 112 1.28 -10.29 5.64
CA ILE A 112 2.24 -11.39 5.62
C ILE A 112 3.53 -11.01 4.91
N GLU A 113 3.42 -10.35 3.76
CA GLU A 113 4.57 -9.85 3.02
C GLU A 113 5.39 -8.91 3.90
N SER A 114 4.74 -7.97 4.59
CA SER A 114 5.38 -7.10 5.58
C SER A 114 6.09 -7.87 6.70
N ARG A 115 5.47 -8.92 7.25
CA ARG A 115 6.10 -9.79 8.27
C ARG A 115 7.30 -10.54 7.69
N SER A 116 7.20 -11.03 6.46
CA SER A 116 8.30 -11.72 5.77
C SER A 116 9.48 -10.79 5.54
N SER A 117 9.25 -9.58 5.03
CA SER A 117 10.28 -8.55 4.88
C SER A 117 10.91 -8.15 6.21
N THR A 118 10.12 -8.06 7.28
CA THR A 118 10.63 -7.78 8.63
C THR A 118 11.55 -8.90 9.11
N ARG A 119 11.16 -10.17 8.94
CA ARG A 119 11.99 -11.32 9.29
C ARG A 119 13.28 -11.36 8.46
N LEU A 120 13.21 -11.06 7.17
CA LEU A 120 14.40 -10.97 6.32
C LEU A 120 15.34 -9.86 6.80
N GLY A 121 14.80 -8.69 7.15
CA GLY A 121 15.57 -7.59 7.74
C GLY A 121 16.25 -7.98 9.06
N GLN A 122 15.56 -8.73 9.92
CA GLN A 122 16.14 -9.27 11.16
C GLN A 122 17.27 -10.28 10.88
N ASN A 123 17.11 -11.16 9.89
CA ASN A 123 18.14 -12.12 9.50
C ASN A 123 19.39 -11.42 8.95
N VAL A 124 19.23 -10.39 8.11
CA VAL A 124 20.35 -9.57 7.62
C VAL A 124 21.03 -8.83 8.76
N LYS A 125 20.25 -8.28 9.71
CA LYS A 125 20.78 -7.61 10.91
C LYS A 125 21.65 -8.58 11.74
N LEU A 126 21.17 -9.81 11.96
CA LEU A 126 21.91 -10.83 12.70
C LEU A 126 23.21 -11.23 11.98
N LEU A 127 23.16 -11.47 10.68
CA LEU A 127 24.36 -11.76 9.88
C LEU A 127 25.37 -10.61 9.96
N THR A 128 24.90 -9.37 9.83
CA THR A 128 25.73 -8.18 9.94
C THR A 128 26.42 -8.10 11.30
N TYR A 129 25.71 -8.41 12.40
CA TYR A 129 26.34 -8.47 13.72
C TYR A 129 27.43 -9.53 13.83
N VAL A 130 27.19 -10.74 13.31
CA VAL A 130 28.21 -11.79 13.28
C VAL A 130 29.43 -11.34 12.48
N SER A 131 29.24 -10.71 11.31
CA SER A 131 30.34 -10.19 10.49
C SER A 131 31.12 -9.07 11.18
N ILE A 132 30.43 -8.12 11.83
CA ILE A 132 31.08 -7.02 12.56
C ILE A 132 31.90 -7.56 13.75
N VAL A 133 31.42 -8.59 14.44
CA VAL A 133 32.14 -9.27 15.54
C VAL A 133 33.32 -10.08 14.99
N TYR A 134 33.18 -10.70 13.83
CA TYR A 134 34.19 -11.56 13.22
C TYR A 134 35.38 -10.80 12.62
N LEU A 135 35.14 -9.63 12.02
CA LEU A 135 36.16 -8.89 11.27
C LEU A 135 37.37 -8.46 12.15
N PRO A 136 37.19 -7.91 13.36
CA PRO A 136 38.29 -7.60 14.28
C PRO A 136 39.01 -8.85 14.77
N LEU A 137 38.29 -9.95 15.00
CA LEU A 137 38.85 -11.22 15.44
C LEU A 137 39.74 -11.85 14.35
N ALA A 138 39.26 -11.83 13.10
CA ALA A 138 40.02 -12.28 11.94
C ALA A 138 41.29 -11.44 11.73
N PHE A 139 41.20 -10.12 11.94
CA PHE A 139 42.37 -9.23 11.91
C PHE A 139 43.39 -9.57 13.01
N CYS A 140 42.93 -9.84 14.24
CA CYS A 140 43.80 -10.29 15.33
C CYS A 140 44.49 -11.62 14.99
N ALA A 141 43.75 -12.60 14.45
CA ALA A 141 44.32 -13.88 14.03
C ALA A 141 45.35 -13.72 12.89
N ALA A 142 45.09 -12.84 11.93
CA ALA A 142 46.02 -12.53 10.85
C ALA A 142 47.29 -11.85 11.36
N LEU A 143 47.17 -10.91 12.32
CA LEU A 143 48.30 -10.27 12.97
C LEU A 143 49.23 -11.27 13.67
N TRP A 144 48.65 -12.31 14.30
CA TRP A 144 49.41 -13.38 14.95
C TRP A 144 50.05 -14.39 14.00
N ALA A 145 49.60 -14.46 12.74
CA ALA A 145 50.15 -15.37 11.73
C ALA A 145 51.44 -14.86 11.08
N VAL A 146 51.86 -13.60 11.34
CA VAL A 146 53.07 -13.01 10.77
C VAL A 146 54.32 -13.56 11.49
N PRO A 147 55.31 -14.14 10.78
CA PRO A 147 56.40 -14.88 11.42
C PRO A 147 57.49 -14.04 12.15
N ASP A 148 57.48 -12.70 12.05
CA ASP A 148 58.58 -11.83 12.53
C ASP A 148 58.32 -11.12 13.88
N ILE A 149 57.13 -11.30 14.48
CA ILE A 149 56.74 -10.71 15.78
C ILE A 149 57.17 -11.55 16.99
N SER A 150 57.94 -12.62 16.79
CA SER A 150 58.30 -13.61 17.83
C SER A 150 59.54 -13.24 18.67
N ASN A 151 60.17 -12.09 18.41
CA ASN A 151 61.27 -11.57 19.24
C ASN A 151 60.75 -11.16 20.63
N ASN A 152 61.46 -11.57 21.70
CA ASN A 152 61.01 -11.41 23.09
C ASN A 152 60.74 -9.94 23.51
N ASP A 153 61.46 -8.98 22.93
CA ASP A 153 61.33 -7.56 23.27
C ASP A 153 60.05 -6.93 22.67
N THR A 154 59.68 -7.34 21.45
CA THR A 154 58.50 -6.80 20.73
C THR A 154 57.21 -7.57 21.03
N ARG A 155 57.31 -8.83 21.48
CA ARG A 155 56.17 -9.72 21.73
C ARG A 155 55.22 -9.20 22.82
N THR A 156 55.76 -8.70 23.93
CA THR A 156 54.96 -8.23 25.08
C THR A 156 54.11 -7.00 24.75
N PRO A 157 54.65 -5.90 24.19
CA PRO A 157 53.82 -4.76 23.78
C PRO A 157 52.83 -5.13 22.68
N PHE A 158 53.19 -6.05 21.78
CA PHE A 158 52.30 -6.53 20.71
C PHE A 158 51.09 -7.32 21.23
N ILE A 159 51.28 -8.18 22.25
CA ILE A 159 50.17 -8.88 22.93
C ILE A 159 49.22 -7.87 23.55
N ILE A 160 49.76 -6.88 24.26
CA ILE A 160 48.97 -5.87 24.98
C ILE A 160 48.17 -5.01 23.99
N THR A 161 48.79 -4.54 22.90
CA THR A 161 48.10 -3.73 21.89
C THR A 161 47.04 -4.53 21.15
N THR A 162 47.28 -5.81 20.85
CA THR A 162 46.28 -6.67 20.18
C THR A 162 45.06 -6.91 21.06
N ILE A 163 45.26 -7.21 22.35
CA ILE A 163 44.15 -7.39 23.31
C ILE A 163 43.40 -6.07 23.49
N LEU A 164 44.12 -4.95 23.64
CA LEU A 164 43.52 -3.64 23.83
C LEU A 164 42.70 -3.20 22.61
N VAL A 165 43.23 -3.36 21.39
CA VAL A 165 42.53 -3.03 20.14
C VAL A 165 41.32 -3.95 19.94
N GLY A 166 41.46 -5.25 20.22
CA GLY A 166 40.35 -6.20 20.17
C GLY A 166 39.24 -5.84 21.15
N CYS A 167 39.57 -5.61 22.42
CA CYS A 167 38.62 -5.17 23.44
C CYS A 167 37.95 -3.83 23.08
N ALA A 168 38.73 -2.83 22.65
CA ALA A 168 38.20 -1.53 22.24
C ALA A 168 37.21 -1.67 21.07
N THR A 169 37.54 -2.51 20.09
CA THR A 169 36.67 -2.72 18.93
C THR A 169 35.40 -3.46 19.31
N TYR A 170 35.48 -4.48 20.18
CA TYR A 170 34.28 -5.14 20.72
C TYR A 170 33.38 -4.19 21.53
N ILE A 171 33.96 -3.31 22.34
CA ILE A 171 33.22 -2.29 23.08
C ILE A 171 32.48 -1.36 22.09
N VAL A 172 33.15 -0.88 21.04
CA VAL A 172 32.53 -0.01 20.01
C VAL A 172 31.39 -0.74 19.30
N VAL A 173 31.59 -1.99 18.91
CA VAL A 173 30.59 -2.81 18.21
C VAL A 173 29.36 -3.07 19.08
N PHE A 174 29.56 -3.46 20.33
CA PHE A 174 28.46 -3.74 21.26
C PHE A 174 27.66 -2.46 21.57
N ASN A 175 28.35 -1.33 21.68
CA ASN A 175 27.71 -0.04 21.91
C ASN A 175 27.20 0.60 20.62
N LEU A 176 27.30 -0.02 19.45
CA LEU A 176 26.94 0.60 18.18
C LEU A 176 25.46 1.01 18.13
N GLU A 177 24.54 0.20 18.67
CA GLU A 177 23.12 0.60 18.75
C GLU A 177 22.94 1.83 19.64
N SER A 178 23.58 1.87 20.80
CA SER A 178 23.55 3.03 21.69
C SER A 178 24.22 4.26 21.06
N ILE A 179 25.34 4.08 20.35
CA ILE A 179 26.06 5.14 19.66
C ILE A 179 25.20 5.70 18.52
N VAL A 180 24.53 4.85 17.74
CA VAL A 180 23.62 5.28 16.68
C VAL A 180 22.42 6.03 17.27
N ASP A 181 21.85 5.57 18.38
CA ASP A 181 20.75 6.25 19.05
C ASP A 181 21.18 7.61 19.62
N ILE A 182 22.37 7.69 20.22
CA ILE A 182 22.94 8.93 20.76
C ILE A 182 23.27 9.89 19.61
N LEU A 183 23.89 9.41 18.53
CA LEU A 183 24.16 10.19 17.32
C LEU A 183 22.88 10.67 16.67
N GLY A 184 21.84 9.83 16.62
CA GLY A 184 20.52 10.19 16.10
C GLY A 184 19.89 11.31 16.91
N LYS A 185 19.86 11.18 18.25
CA LYS A 185 19.35 12.22 19.16
C LYS A 185 20.15 13.52 19.05
N SER A 186 21.49 13.40 18.98
CA SER A 186 22.38 14.54 18.81
C SER A 186 22.16 15.21 17.46
N TYR A 187 22.01 14.44 16.39
CA TYR A 187 21.73 14.95 15.05
C TYR A 187 20.38 15.67 15.00
N THR A 188 19.32 15.11 15.59
CA THR A 188 18.01 15.77 15.63
C THR A 188 18.04 17.07 16.43
N GLY A 189 18.75 17.09 17.58
CA GLY A 189 18.90 18.30 18.39
C GLY A 189 19.81 19.34 17.74
N TYR A 190 20.83 18.90 17.00
CA TYR A 190 21.68 19.78 16.22
C TYR A 190 20.93 20.38 15.02
N ARG A 191 20.15 19.54 14.32
CA ARG A 191 19.29 19.93 13.20
C ARG A 191 18.26 20.96 13.63
N SER A 192 17.57 20.76 14.77
CA SER A 192 16.56 21.71 15.24
C SER A 192 17.17 23.08 15.55
N ARG A 193 18.34 23.12 16.19
CA ARG A 193 19.08 24.37 16.46
C ARG A 193 19.53 25.08 15.18
N LEU A 194 19.93 24.33 14.16
CA LEU A 194 20.30 24.91 12.87
C LEU A 194 19.08 25.49 12.15
N LEU A 195 17.97 24.75 12.09
CA LEU A 195 16.71 25.22 11.50
C LEU A 195 16.15 26.45 12.21
N GLU A 196 16.29 26.52 13.53
CA GLU A 196 15.96 27.72 14.32
C GLU A 196 16.83 28.91 13.90
N SER A 197 18.14 28.71 13.78
CA SER A 197 19.04 29.79 13.34
C SER A 197 18.86 30.22 11.88
N MET A 198 18.27 29.38 11.03
CA MET A 198 17.89 29.77 9.66
C MET A 198 16.67 30.71 9.63
N SER A 199 15.85 30.74 10.69
CA SER A 199 14.70 31.66 10.77
C SER A 199 15.03 33.05 11.30
N GLU A 200 16.07 33.16 12.12
CA GLU A 200 16.52 34.44 12.67
C GLU A 200 17.24 35.28 11.60
N GLU A 201 17.64 34.67 10.49
CA GLU A 201 18.37 35.32 9.41
C GLU A 201 17.41 36.04 8.44
N HIS A 202 17.76 37.27 8.02
CA HIS A 202 16.93 38.12 7.15
C HIS A 202 16.86 37.63 5.68
N ASP A 203 17.56 36.54 5.35
CA ASP A 203 17.66 36.00 3.99
C ASP A 203 16.44 35.11 3.67
N SER A 204 15.61 35.56 2.73
CA SER A 204 14.36 34.89 2.33
C SER A 204 14.57 33.49 1.76
N TYR A 205 15.77 33.20 1.23
CA TYR A 205 16.12 31.88 0.71
C TYR A 205 16.13 30.81 1.81
N TRP A 206 16.80 31.08 2.95
CA TRP A 206 16.93 30.11 4.04
C TRP A 206 15.62 29.90 4.81
N GLN A 207 14.77 30.92 4.87
CA GLN A 207 13.42 30.82 5.43
C GLN A 207 12.53 29.89 4.60
N SER A 208 12.51 30.06 3.27
CA SER A 208 11.75 29.17 2.38
C SER A 208 12.27 27.72 2.41
N LEU A 209 13.58 27.54 2.60
CA LEU A 209 14.17 26.21 2.71
C LEU A 209 13.74 25.52 4.01
N ARG A 210 13.65 26.26 5.12
CA ARG A 210 13.13 25.74 6.41
C ARG A 210 11.68 25.30 6.29
N GLU A 211 10.81 26.11 5.70
CA GLU A 211 9.38 25.77 5.52
C GLU A 211 9.22 24.43 4.79
N ARG A 212 10.05 24.19 3.77
CA ARG A 212 10.10 22.91 3.03
C ARG A 212 10.64 21.73 3.86
N PHE A 213 11.39 21.97 4.93
CA PHE A 213 11.85 20.95 5.88
C PHE A 213 10.85 20.68 7.01
N GLU A 214 9.96 21.63 7.32
CA GLU A 214 8.92 21.55 8.38
C GLU A 214 7.53 21.13 7.87
N GLU A 215 7.30 21.13 6.55
CA GLU A 215 6.03 20.71 5.96
C GLU A 215 5.71 19.23 6.27
N PHE A 216 4.70 19.04 7.14
CA PHE A 216 4.12 17.73 7.47
C PHE A 216 2.60 17.75 7.24
N PRO A 217 2.02 16.77 6.52
CA PRO A 217 2.68 15.63 5.87
C PRO A 217 3.49 16.05 4.63
N PRO A 218 4.56 15.32 4.26
CA PRO A 218 5.34 15.66 3.08
C PRO A 218 4.44 15.61 1.85
N ASN A 219 4.27 16.76 1.20
CA ASN A 219 3.49 16.86 -0.02
C ASN A 219 4.18 16.00 -1.11
N ASN A 220 3.50 14.97 -1.62
CA ASN A 220 4.08 14.03 -2.59
C ASN A 220 4.57 14.70 -3.87
N GLU A 221 4.06 15.89 -4.19
CA GLU A 221 4.47 16.69 -5.35
C GLU A 221 5.78 17.45 -5.11
N GLN A 222 6.09 17.79 -3.85
CA GLN A 222 7.28 18.55 -3.50
C GLN A 222 8.31 17.65 -2.82
N ARG A 223 9.36 17.29 -3.56
CA ARG A 223 10.47 16.50 -3.01
C ARG A 223 11.08 17.20 -1.81
N LYS A 224 11.18 16.48 -0.68
CA LYS A 224 11.93 16.90 0.49
C LYS A 224 13.33 17.39 0.04
N PRO A 225 13.75 18.60 0.43
CA PRO A 225 15.08 19.09 0.08
C PRO A 225 16.16 18.17 0.67
N SER A 226 17.30 18.06 0.00
CA SER A 226 18.38 17.19 0.46
C SER A 226 19.02 17.73 1.74
N GLU A 227 19.32 16.83 2.69
CA GLU A 227 19.98 17.15 3.96
C GLU A 227 21.37 17.82 3.78
N TRP A 228 21.96 17.70 2.58
CA TRP A 228 23.19 18.40 2.20
C TRP A 228 23.10 19.92 2.27
N TRP A 229 21.91 20.49 2.12
CA TRP A 229 21.71 21.94 2.27
C TRP A 229 21.95 22.43 3.69
N ILE A 230 21.68 21.61 4.70
CA ILE A 230 21.95 21.92 6.10
C ILE A 230 23.46 22.01 6.36
N ILE A 231 24.22 21.10 5.76
CA ILE A 231 25.69 21.10 5.83
C ILE A 231 26.26 22.35 5.15
N ARG A 232 25.74 22.71 3.98
CA ARG A 232 26.15 23.92 3.26
C ARG A 232 25.90 25.19 4.09
N TYR A 233 24.74 25.29 4.72
CA TYR A 233 24.42 26.42 5.61
C TYR A 233 25.40 26.53 6.78
N GLN A 234 25.71 25.40 7.42
CA GLN A 234 26.67 25.37 8.52
C GLN A 234 28.05 25.87 8.08
N VAL A 235 28.53 25.44 6.91
CA VAL A 235 29.82 25.90 6.36
C VAL A 235 29.78 27.39 6.08
N GLN A 236 28.72 27.90 5.46
CA GLN A 236 28.56 29.33 5.17
C GLN A 236 28.50 30.19 6.44
N LYS A 237 27.80 29.73 7.47
CA LYS A 237 27.75 30.38 8.79
C LYS A 237 29.09 30.39 9.49
N TRP A 238 29.90 29.34 9.31
CA TRP A 238 31.24 29.26 9.88
C TRP A 238 32.19 30.26 9.21
N PHE A 239 32.16 30.37 7.88
CA PHE A 239 32.94 31.37 7.15
C PHE A 239 32.56 32.81 7.54
N ARG A 240 31.26 33.11 7.67
CA ARG A 240 30.81 34.47 8.05
C ARG A 240 31.10 34.85 9.52
N ARG A 241 31.56 33.92 10.35
CA ARG A 241 32.03 34.19 11.72
C ARG A 241 33.56 34.34 11.83
N ALA A 242 34.28 33.97 10.78
CA ALA A 242 35.75 34.01 10.74
C ALA A 242 36.30 35.32 10.15
N ASP A 243 35.45 36.10 9.46
CA ASP A 243 35.66 37.49 9.04
C ASP A 243 35.06 38.47 10.07
#